data_AF-S7THM7-F1
#
_entry.id   AF-S7THM7-F1
#
_cell.length_a   1.000
_cell.length_b   1.000
_cell.length_c   1.000
_cell.angle_alpha   90.00
_cell.angle_beta   90.00
_cell.angle_gamma   90.00
#
_symmetry.space_group_name_H-M   'P 1'
#
loop_
_entity.id
_entity.type
_entity.pdbx_description
1 polymer ?
#
loop_
_entity_poly.entity_id
_entity_poly.type
_entity_poly.pdbx_seq_one_letter_code
_entity_poly.pdbx_strand_id
1 'polypeptide(L)'
;MHPPKRLKDIFDACAWTAKTLGELPERPDEILYAWREDEADTAALFFGPSGARMLTEHHPAVKRSLYLGRDASGCWVLAVREAEHEGFDVRRVAEETARMLDATRLNEYWQRRFGGGRADGGKDAGENGESTGTAGKK
;
A
#
# COMPACT_ATOMS: atom_id res chain seq x y z
N MET A 1 -29.54 -16.45 -10.12
CA MET A 1 -28.79 -16.65 -8.86
C MET A 1 -28.04 -15.37 -8.55
N HIS A 2 -28.02 -14.94 -7.29
CA HIS A 2 -27.26 -13.77 -6.84
C HIS A 2 -25.88 -14.21 -6.32
N PRO A 3 -24.87 -13.30 -6.30
CA PRO A 3 -23.61 -13.57 -5.63
C PRO A 3 -23.81 -13.74 -4.13
N PRO A 4 -22.98 -14.57 -3.45
CA PRO A 4 -22.92 -14.64 -2.00
C PRO A 4 -22.73 -13.28 -1.36
N LYS A 5 -23.46 -13.03 -0.28
CA LYS A 5 -23.46 -11.71 0.38
C LYS A 5 -22.05 -11.28 0.78
N ARG A 6 -21.24 -12.17 1.36
CA ARG A 6 -19.87 -11.88 1.83
C ARG A 6 -18.96 -11.40 0.70
N LEU A 7 -18.95 -12.09 -0.43
CA LEU A 7 -18.15 -11.70 -1.60
C LEU A 7 -18.66 -10.40 -2.22
N LYS A 8 -19.98 -10.19 -2.25
CA LYS A 8 -20.58 -8.95 -2.75
C LYS A 8 -20.24 -7.75 -1.85
N ASP A 9 -20.33 -7.90 -0.53
CA ASP A 9 -20.01 -6.84 0.43
C ASP A 9 -18.54 -6.38 0.27
N ILE A 10 -17.61 -7.32 0.04
CA ILE A 10 -16.19 -7.02 -0.27
C ILE A 10 -16.05 -6.29 -1.61
N PHE A 11 -16.72 -6.77 -2.66
CA PHE A 11 -16.69 -6.17 -4.00
C PHE A 11 -17.26 -4.74 -4.01
N ASP A 12 -18.37 -4.51 -3.29
CA ASP A 12 -19.01 -3.21 -3.17
C ASP A 12 -18.12 -2.23 -2.38
N ALA A 13 -17.58 -2.67 -1.24
CA ALA A 13 -16.73 -1.86 -0.36
C ALA A 13 -15.34 -1.56 -0.92
N CYS A 14 -14.85 -2.36 -1.87
CA CYS A 14 -13.57 -2.11 -2.54
C CYS A 14 -13.59 -0.77 -3.29
N ALA A 15 -12.66 0.12 -2.96
CA ALA A 15 -12.59 1.48 -3.51
C ALA A 15 -12.03 1.54 -4.95
N TRP A 16 -11.70 0.40 -5.57
CA TRP A 16 -11.17 0.35 -6.93
C TRP A 16 -12.22 0.80 -7.96
N THR A 17 -11.76 1.44 -9.03
CA THR A 17 -12.63 1.91 -10.13
C THR A 17 -12.87 0.83 -11.17
N ALA A 18 -11.85 0.04 -11.49
CA ALA A 18 -11.92 -1.09 -12.41
C ALA A 18 -12.52 -2.33 -11.72
N LYS A 19 -13.85 -2.38 -11.68
CA LYS A 19 -14.63 -3.49 -11.10
C LYS A 19 -15.67 -4.04 -12.09
N THR A 20 -15.76 -5.38 -12.20
CA THR A 20 -16.68 -6.08 -13.11
C THR A 20 -17.53 -7.09 -12.35
N LEU A 21 -18.85 -7.09 -12.58
CA LEU A 21 -19.81 -7.97 -11.90
C LEU A 21 -20.53 -8.87 -12.91
N GLY A 22 -20.63 -10.16 -12.59
CA GLY A 22 -21.30 -11.20 -13.39
C GLY A 22 -20.32 -12.12 -14.12
N GLU A 23 -19.09 -11.65 -14.36
CA GLU A 23 -18.09 -12.28 -15.23
C GLU A 23 -16.74 -12.41 -14.51
N LEU A 24 -15.91 -13.35 -14.99
CA LEU A 24 -14.50 -13.49 -14.60
C LEU A 24 -13.60 -13.05 -15.78
N PRO A 25 -12.29 -12.81 -15.56
CA PRO A 25 -11.38 -12.50 -16.65
C PRO A 25 -11.40 -13.58 -17.74
N GLU A 26 -11.41 -13.16 -19.01
CA GLU A 26 -11.40 -14.07 -20.18
C GLU A 26 -10.18 -15.00 -20.19
N ARG A 27 -9.08 -14.54 -19.60
CA ARG A 27 -7.78 -15.18 -19.53
C ARG A 27 -7.47 -15.64 -18.11
N PRO A 28 -7.54 -16.96 -17.82
CA PRO A 28 -7.25 -17.49 -16.48
C PRO A 28 -5.81 -17.24 -16.01
N ASP A 29 -4.87 -17.09 -16.95
CA ASP A 29 -3.46 -16.77 -16.70
C ASP A 29 -3.23 -15.34 -16.20
N GLU A 30 -4.22 -14.45 -16.35
CA GLU A 30 -4.19 -13.08 -15.80
C GLU A 30 -4.83 -12.99 -14.40
N ILE A 31 -5.29 -14.10 -13.82
CA ILE A 31 -5.87 -14.14 -12.47
C ILE A 31 -4.75 -14.31 -11.44
N LEU A 32 -4.45 -13.23 -10.70
CA LEU A 32 -3.46 -13.22 -9.62
C LEU A 32 -3.99 -13.89 -8.34
N TYR A 33 -5.24 -13.59 -7.98
CA TYR A 33 -5.92 -14.16 -6.82
C TYR A 33 -7.37 -14.52 -7.17
N ALA A 34 -7.89 -15.57 -6.56
CA ALA A 34 -9.28 -15.99 -6.66
C ALA A 34 -9.73 -16.54 -5.30
N TRP A 35 -10.91 -16.14 -4.84
CA TRP A 35 -11.48 -16.58 -3.57
C TRP A 35 -12.94 -17.00 -3.72
N ARG A 36 -13.28 -18.13 -3.13
CA ARG A 36 -14.66 -18.63 -2.95
C ARG A 36 -15.28 -18.07 -1.66
N GLU A 37 -16.55 -18.39 -1.40
CA GLU A 37 -17.31 -17.84 -0.26
C GLU A 37 -16.76 -18.24 1.12
N ASP A 38 -16.18 -19.44 1.21
CA ASP A 38 -15.47 -19.97 2.38
C ASP A 38 -14.17 -19.21 2.67
N GLU A 39 -13.52 -18.67 1.63
CA GLU A 39 -12.28 -17.89 1.73
C GLU A 39 -12.52 -16.38 1.90
N ALA A 40 -13.79 -15.94 2.02
CA ALA A 40 -14.15 -14.52 2.02
C ALA A 40 -13.50 -13.69 3.14
N ASP A 41 -13.22 -14.28 4.32
CA ASP A 41 -12.49 -13.56 5.39
C ASP A 41 -11.05 -13.28 4.99
N THR A 42 -10.38 -14.23 4.34
CA THR A 42 -9.03 -14.07 3.79
C THR A 42 -9.00 -13.00 2.70
N ALA A 43 -10.00 -13.01 1.80
CA ALA A 43 -10.14 -11.98 0.77
C ALA A 43 -10.33 -10.58 1.39
N ALA A 44 -11.17 -10.45 2.42
CA ALA A 44 -11.45 -9.18 3.08
C ALA A 44 -10.20 -8.52 3.69
N LEU A 45 -9.19 -9.30 4.10
CA LEU A 45 -7.92 -8.76 4.60
C LEU A 45 -7.21 -7.87 3.57
N PHE A 46 -7.31 -8.19 2.27
CA PHE A 46 -6.67 -7.43 1.18
C PHE A 46 -7.40 -6.13 0.83
N PHE A 47 -8.71 -6.03 1.09
CA PHE A 47 -9.52 -4.84 0.76
C PHE A 47 -9.82 -3.95 1.98
N GLY A 48 -9.50 -4.41 3.18
CA GLY A 48 -9.56 -3.61 4.40
C GLY A 48 -8.45 -2.55 4.52
N PRO A 49 -8.51 -1.66 5.53
CA PRO A 49 -7.59 -0.51 5.66
C PRO A 49 -6.10 -0.85 5.72
N SER A 50 -5.77 -2.04 6.20
CA SER A 50 -4.40 -2.57 6.27
C SER A 50 -3.95 -3.22 4.95
N GLY A 51 -4.79 -4.02 4.30
CA GLY A 51 -4.44 -4.72 3.05
C GLY A 51 -4.54 -3.88 1.79
N ALA A 52 -5.32 -2.80 1.78
CA ALA A 52 -5.42 -1.87 0.65
C ALA A 52 -4.08 -1.18 0.30
N ARG A 53 -3.04 -1.34 1.14
CA ARG A 53 -1.66 -0.96 0.86
C ARG A 53 -0.80 -2.06 0.22
N MET A 54 -1.18 -3.33 0.39
CA MET A 54 -0.51 -4.48 -0.20
C MET A 54 -1.05 -4.79 -1.60
N LEU A 55 -2.37 -4.58 -1.82
CA LEU A 55 -3.02 -4.81 -3.10
C LEU A 55 -3.72 -3.54 -3.58
N THR A 56 -3.12 -2.88 -4.57
CA THR A 56 -3.63 -1.64 -5.19
C THR A 56 -4.04 -1.86 -6.64
N GLU A 57 -5.10 -1.16 -7.06
CA GLU A 57 -5.57 -1.10 -8.46
C GLU A 57 -4.47 -0.61 -9.41
N HIS A 58 -3.77 0.44 -9.00
CA HIS A 58 -2.69 1.06 -9.73
C HIS A 58 -1.34 0.63 -9.16
N HIS A 59 -0.47 0.15 -10.04
CA HIS A 59 0.95 -0.07 -9.80
C HIS A 59 1.71 0.35 -11.08
N PRO A 60 2.92 0.94 -11.01
CA PRO A 60 3.58 1.48 -12.20
C PRO A 60 3.78 0.45 -13.33
N ALA A 61 4.02 -0.81 -12.99
CA ALA A 61 4.23 -1.89 -13.96
C ALA A 61 2.93 -2.57 -14.45
N VAL A 62 1.87 -2.57 -13.65
CA VAL A 62 0.69 -3.43 -13.86
C VAL A 62 -0.60 -2.74 -13.43
N LYS A 63 -1.66 -2.99 -14.19
CA LYS A 63 -3.03 -2.59 -13.84
C LYS A 63 -3.75 -3.78 -13.22
N ARG A 64 -4.35 -3.59 -12.04
CA ARG A 64 -5.23 -4.57 -11.42
C ARG A 64 -6.69 -4.21 -11.61
N SER A 65 -7.56 -5.21 -11.54
CA SER A 65 -9.01 -5.03 -11.65
C SER A 65 -9.74 -6.14 -10.88
N LEU A 66 -10.87 -5.81 -10.26
CA LEU A 66 -11.61 -6.74 -9.40
C LEU A 66 -12.83 -7.30 -10.15
N TYR A 67 -12.98 -8.62 -10.13
CA TYR A 67 -14.07 -9.34 -10.79
C TYR A 67 -14.87 -10.11 -9.74
N LEU A 68 -16.19 -10.12 -9.87
CA LEU A 68 -17.07 -11.01 -9.12
C LEU A 68 -17.98 -11.74 -10.11
N GLY A 69 -17.65 -12.99 -10.40
CA GLY A 69 -18.26 -13.78 -11.47
C GLY A 69 -18.46 -15.24 -11.09
N ARG A 70 -18.92 -16.05 -12.05
CA ARG A 70 -19.06 -17.50 -11.88
C ARG A 70 -17.95 -18.23 -12.62
N ASP A 71 -17.38 -19.26 -12.00
CA ASP A 71 -16.43 -20.16 -12.64
C ASP A 71 -17.12 -21.23 -13.50
N ALA A 72 -16.33 -22.11 -14.11
CA ALA A 72 -16.83 -23.20 -14.96
C ALA A 72 -17.69 -24.25 -14.20
N SER A 73 -17.64 -24.32 -12.87
CA SER A 73 -18.55 -25.16 -12.06
C SER A 73 -19.82 -24.41 -11.62
N GLY A 74 -19.92 -23.11 -11.95
CA GLY A 74 -21.03 -22.25 -11.57
C GLY A 74 -20.95 -21.73 -10.13
N CYS A 75 -19.83 -21.91 -9.44
CA CYS A 75 -19.57 -21.29 -8.15
C CYS A 75 -19.22 -19.80 -8.34
N TRP A 76 -19.63 -18.96 -7.39
CA TRP A 76 -19.20 -17.56 -7.38
C TRP A 76 -17.79 -17.42 -6.84
N VAL A 77 -17.01 -16.58 -7.51
CA VAL A 77 -15.59 -16.32 -7.22
C VAL A 77 -15.34 -14.81 -7.28
N LEU A 78 -14.66 -14.28 -6.25
CA LEU A 78 -14.07 -12.95 -6.28
C LEU A 78 -12.63 -13.09 -6.79
N ALA A 79 -12.32 -12.50 -7.94
CA ALA A 79 -11.02 -12.64 -8.61
C ALA A 79 -10.33 -11.29 -8.82
N VAL A 80 -9.02 -11.26 -8.64
CA VAL A 80 -8.16 -10.12 -8.95
C VAL A 80 -7.41 -10.44 -10.22
N ARG A 81 -7.71 -9.67 -11.27
CA ARG A 81 -6.94 -9.68 -12.52
C ARG A 81 -5.71 -8.78 -12.35
N GLU A 82 -4.56 -9.22 -12.85
CA GLU A 82 -3.38 -8.39 -13.06
C GLU A 82 -2.98 -8.48 -14.53
N ALA A 83 -2.78 -7.32 -15.18
CA ALA A 83 -2.30 -7.24 -16.55
C ALA A 83 -1.19 -6.18 -16.66
N GLU A 84 -0.20 -6.42 -17.50
CA GLU A 84 0.84 -5.44 -17.81
C GLU A 84 0.25 -4.17 -18.43
N HIS A 85 0.89 -3.03 -18.20
CA HIS A 85 0.49 -1.78 -18.83
C HIS A 85 0.86 -1.79 -20.32
N GLU A 86 -0.12 -1.68 -21.22
CA GLU A 86 0.13 -1.37 -22.62
C GLU A 86 0.93 -0.06 -22.71
N GLY A 87 2.13 -0.11 -23.29
CA GLY A 87 3.10 1.00 -23.28
C GLY A 87 4.13 0.96 -22.15
N PHE A 88 4.43 -0.22 -21.59
CA PHE A 88 5.49 -0.48 -20.61
C PHE A 88 6.84 0.17 -20.98
N ASP A 89 7.21 1.25 -20.27
CA ASP A 89 8.55 1.85 -20.29
C ASP A 89 9.26 1.56 -18.97
N VAL A 90 10.27 0.69 -19.03
CA VAL A 90 11.13 0.29 -17.90
C VAL A 90 11.68 1.49 -17.12
N ARG A 91 12.04 2.59 -17.80
CA ARG A 91 12.59 3.78 -17.12
C ARG A 91 11.52 4.49 -16.31
N ARG A 92 10.33 4.67 -16.87
CA ARG A 92 9.19 5.29 -16.17
C ARG A 92 8.73 4.45 -14.99
N VAL A 93 8.67 3.12 -15.15
CA VAL A 93 8.36 2.19 -14.05
C VAL A 93 9.40 2.29 -12.94
N ALA A 94 10.68 2.33 -13.28
CA ALA A 94 11.76 2.50 -12.30
C ALA A 94 11.67 3.84 -11.57
N GLU A 95 11.40 4.94 -12.27
CA GLU A 95 11.23 6.27 -11.65
C GLU A 95 10.01 6.35 -10.72
N GLU A 96 8.84 5.85 -11.16
CA GLU A 96 7.64 5.86 -10.32
C GLU A 96 7.78 4.92 -9.11
N THR A 97 8.39 3.74 -9.29
CA THR A 97 8.69 2.81 -8.19
C THR A 97 9.68 3.43 -7.20
N ALA A 98 10.73 4.09 -7.68
CA ALA A 98 11.68 4.82 -6.81
C ALA A 98 10.99 5.97 -6.06
N ARG A 99 10.05 6.70 -6.67
CA ARG A 99 9.25 7.74 -5.98
C ARG A 99 8.28 7.18 -4.94
N MET A 100 7.77 5.96 -5.12
CA MET A 100 6.93 5.28 -4.13
C MET A 100 7.74 4.71 -2.96
N LEU A 101 8.99 4.31 -3.22
CA LEU A 101 9.93 3.76 -2.22
C LEU A 101 10.89 4.79 -1.62
N ASP A 102 10.80 6.07 -1.99
CA ASP A 102 11.67 7.14 -1.47
C ASP A 102 11.48 7.31 0.04
N ALA A 103 12.44 6.73 0.78
CA ALA A 103 12.49 6.74 2.23
C ALA A 103 12.48 8.17 2.80
N THR A 104 12.89 9.18 2.03
CA THR A 104 12.87 10.59 2.45
C THR A 104 11.43 11.08 2.63
N ARG A 105 10.57 10.89 1.62
CA ARG A 105 9.14 11.23 1.70
C ARG A 105 8.38 10.35 2.68
N LEU A 106 8.78 9.08 2.81
CA LEU A 106 8.25 8.20 3.84
C LEU A 106 8.54 8.79 5.24
N ASN A 107 9.81 9.16 5.51
CA ASN A 107 10.24 9.75 6.76
C ASN A 107 9.55 11.09 7.05
N GLU A 108 9.37 11.98 6.06
CA GLU A 108 8.58 13.21 6.20
C GLU A 108 7.12 12.94 6.58
N TYR A 109 6.49 11.91 6.00
CA TYR A 109 5.13 11.50 6.35
C TYR A 109 5.06 10.92 7.78
N TRP A 110 6.02 10.08 8.17
CA TRP A 110 6.13 9.55 9.53
C TRP A 110 6.40 10.66 10.56
N GLN A 111 7.27 11.62 10.28
CA GLN A 111 7.51 12.79 11.13
C GLN A 111 6.27 13.68 11.24
N ARG A 112 5.55 13.98 10.14
CA ARG A 112 4.30 14.74 10.21
C ARG A 112 3.19 14.05 10.99
N ARG A 113 3.14 12.70 10.99
CA ARG A 113 2.03 11.94 11.58
C ARG A 113 2.31 11.40 12.99
N PHE A 114 3.58 11.22 13.35
CA PHE A 114 4.00 10.66 14.64
C PHE A 114 5.13 11.44 15.33
N GLY A 115 5.73 12.45 14.68
CA GLY A 115 6.81 13.30 15.23
C GLY A 115 6.39 14.31 16.31
N GLY A 116 5.33 14.02 17.07
CA GLY A 116 4.93 14.77 18.26
C GLY A 116 5.57 14.18 19.52
N GLY A 117 6.90 14.15 19.61
CA GLY A 117 7.59 13.36 20.63
C GLY A 117 9.03 13.77 20.94
N ARG A 118 9.19 14.91 21.64
CA ARG A 118 10.41 15.38 22.34
C ARG A 118 11.72 15.52 21.55
N ALA A 119 12.15 16.77 21.43
CA ALA A 119 13.56 17.16 21.46
C ALA A 119 13.75 18.44 22.29
N ASP A 120 13.30 18.42 23.56
CA ASP A 120 13.74 19.42 24.54
C ASP A 120 15.12 18.99 25.04
N GLY A 121 16.13 19.28 24.21
CA GLY A 121 17.53 19.07 24.55
C GLY A 121 18.05 20.29 25.29
N GLY A 122 17.90 20.29 26.62
CA GLY A 122 18.34 21.39 27.47
C GLY A 122 19.78 21.81 27.18
N LYS A 123 19.96 23.09 26.84
CA LYS A 123 21.27 23.66 26.48
C LYS A 123 21.41 25.10 26.97
N ASP A 124 21.21 25.31 28.26
CA ASP A 124 21.58 26.54 28.97
C ASP A 124 22.76 26.26 29.91
N ALA A 125 23.97 26.55 29.42
CA ALA A 125 25.21 26.56 30.19
C ALA A 125 26.32 27.41 29.51
N GLY A 126 26.07 28.70 29.43
CA GLY A 126 27.04 29.81 29.35
C GLY A 126 26.40 31.02 30.05
N GLU A 127 27.05 32.06 30.58
CA GLU A 127 28.46 32.49 30.71
C GLU A 127 28.55 33.39 31.99
N ASN A 128 29.68 33.82 32.57
CA ASN A 128 31.12 33.67 32.26
C ASN A 128 31.96 33.66 33.57
N GLY A 129 33.30 33.60 33.50
CA GLY A 129 34.17 33.61 34.70
C GLY A 129 35.68 33.75 34.42
N GLU A 130 36.07 34.72 33.61
CA GLU A 130 37.46 35.01 33.24
C GLU A 130 38.30 35.56 34.42
N SER A 131 39.59 35.18 34.51
CA SER A 131 40.75 36.11 34.59
C SER A 131 41.95 35.61 35.44
N THR A 132 43.13 35.49 34.78
CA THR A 132 44.51 35.53 35.33
C THR A 132 44.94 34.50 36.41
N GLY A 133 46.20 34.08 36.53
CA GLY A 133 47.41 34.33 35.72
C GLY A 133 48.70 33.91 36.45
N THR A 134 49.76 33.62 35.68
CA THR A 134 51.19 33.58 36.07
C THR A 134 51.74 32.62 37.17
N ALA A 135 52.51 31.64 36.69
CA ALA A 135 53.93 31.38 37.01
C ALA A 135 54.41 30.94 38.42
N GLY A 136 54.91 29.69 38.49
CA GLY A 136 56.38 29.46 38.47
C GLY A 136 57.10 28.95 39.72
N LYS A 137 57.94 27.91 39.51
CA LYS A 137 59.00 27.36 40.39
C LYS A 137 58.50 26.69 41.70
N LYS A 138 59.17 25.67 42.25
CA LYS A 138 60.50 25.11 41.95
C LYS A 138 60.54 23.61 42.24
#